data_AF-A0A1Y5Y9F6-F1
#
_entry.id   AF-A0A1Y5Y9F6-F1
#
_cell.length_a   1.000
_cell.length_b   1.000
_cell.length_c   1.000
_cell.angle_alpha   90.00
_cell.angle_beta   90.00
_cell.angle_gamma   90.00
#
_symmetry.space_group_name_H-M   'P 1'
#
loop_
_entity.id
_entity.type
_entity.pdbx_description
1 polymer ?
#
loop_
_entity_poly.entity_id
_entity_poly.type
_entity_poly.pdbx_seq_one_letter_code
_entity_poly.pdbx_strand_id
1 'polypeptide(L)'
;MVPKSIAWKGDYSARRRPSGRPPTHAAITKLVLRLAHDNPRWGHRRIHGELTRLGHRIAASTVWKILNSSGIHPAPRRTGPTWKQVLASQAHGIIAADFFHIDTVLGKRLYALVFLEHGTRRPHIAGVTQHPTQEWTTQQARNLTAQFGTHSFRFLLPDRDGNNSSTFD
;
A
#
# COMPACT_ATOMS: atom_id res chain seq x y z
N MET A 1 -5.28 -83.46 -22.09
CA MET A 1 -4.19 -82.89 -21.27
C MET A 1 -4.13 -81.40 -21.54
N VAL A 2 -4.69 -80.55 -20.66
CA VAL A 2 -4.29 -79.18 -20.26
C VAL A 2 -5.27 -78.77 -19.12
N PRO A 3 -4.82 -78.24 -17.96
CA PRO A 3 -5.67 -77.95 -16.81
C PRO A 3 -6.29 -76.54 -16.84
N LYS A 4 -7.40 -76.40 -16.10
CA LYS A 4 -8.13 -75.14 -15.82
C LYS A 4 -7.27 -74.20 -14.97
N SER A 5 -7.18 -72.93 -15.37
CA SER A 5 -6.62 -71.83 -14.58
C SER A 5 -7.68 -71.22 -13.66
N ILE A 6 -7.41 -71.20 -12.36
CA ILE A 6 -8.14 -70.43 -11.34
C ILE A 6 -7.33 -69.15 -11.11
N ALA A 7 -7.87 -68.01 -11.53
CA ALA A 7 -7.31 -66.70 -11.22
C ALA A 7 -7.94 -66.19 -9.90
N TRP A 8 -7.08 -65.95 -8.92
CA TRP A 8 -7.44 -65.53 -7.57
C TRP A 8 -7.84 -64.06 -7.54
N LYS A 9 -9.06 -63.78 -7.03
CA LYS A 9 -9.60 -62.44 -6.81
C LYS A 9 -9.20 -61.98 -5.40
N GLY A 10 -8.27 -61.03 -5.30
CA GLY A 10 -7.78 -60.52 -4.02
C GLY A 10 -8.58 -59.30 -3.55
N ASP A 11 -9.51 -59.50 -2.63
CA ASP A 11 -10.18 -58.42 -1.89
C ASP A 11 -9.28 -57.94 -0.73
N TYR A 12 -8.53 -56.86 -0.94
CA TYR A 12 -7.81 -56.15 0.12
C TYR A 12 -8.62 -54.95 0.64
N SER A 13 -9.84 -55.19 1.10
CA SER A 13 -10.71 -54.17 1.71
C SER A 13 -10.82 -54.31 3.23
N ALA A 14 -9.69 -54.39 3.95
CA ALA A 14 -9.69 -54.24 5.41
C ALA A 14 -8.27 -54.03 5.96
N ARG A 15 -7.74 -52.81 5.84
CA ARG A 15 -6.70 -52.19 6.74
C ARG A 15 -6.15 -50.92 6.09
N ARG A 16 -6.86 -49.81 6.20
CA ARG A 16 -6.22 -48.50 6.21
C ARG A 16 -6.74 -47.71 7.40
N ARG A 17 -6.01 -47.79 8.51
CA ARG A 17 -6.03 -46.74 9.54
C ARG A 17 -5.35 -45.50 8.93
N PRO A 18 -5.92 -44.30 8.97
CA PRO A 18 -5.19 -43.10 8.58
C PRO A 18 -4.26 -42.70 9.73
N SER A 19 -2.99 -43.12 9.68
CA SER A 19 -1.96 -42.65 10.59
C SER A 19 -1.20 -41.46 9.98
N GLY A 20 -1.32 -40.28 10.59
CA GLY A 20 -0.24 -39.29 10.65
C GLY A 20 -0.19 -38.14 9.61
N ARG A 21 -0.79 -37.00 10.00
CA ARG A 21 -0.54 -35.60 9.56
C ARG A 21 -0.84 -35.22 8.08
N PRO A 22 -1.94 -34.46 7.83
CA PRO A 22 -1.79 -33.18 7.11
C PRO A 22 -2.65 -32.03 7.70
N PRO A 23 -2.31 -31.40 8.83
CA PRO A 23 -3.17 -30.44 9.50
C PRO A 23 -2.75 -29.00 9.21
N THR A 24 -1.70 -28.73 8.45
CA THR A 24 -1.30 -27.34 8.22
C THR A 24 -2.27 -26.66 7.25
N HIS A 25 -2.59 -27.30 6.12
CA HIS A 25 -3.52 -26.71 5.15
C HIS A 25 -4.96 -26.67 5.69
N ALA A 26 -5.45 -27.74 6.31
CA ALA A 26 -6.80 -27.79 6.87
C ALA A 26 -6.99 -26.84 8.08
N ALA A 27 -5.99 -26.73 8.97
CA ALA A 27 -6.07 -25.78 10.09
C ALA A 27 -5.99 -24.32 9.59
N ILE A 28 -5.16 -24.03 8.59
CA ILE A 28 -5.09 -22.71 7.96
C ILE A 28 -6.41 -22.37 7.28
N THR A 29 -7.01 -23.29 6.52
CA THR A 29 -8.33 -23.09 5.92
C THR A 29 -9.38 -22.77 7.00
N LYS A 30 -9.42 -23.55 8.08
CA LYS A 30 -10.36 -23.31 9.19
C LYS A 30 -10.12 -21.96 9.85
N LEU A 31 -8.86 -21.55 10.02
CA LEU A 31 -8.50 -20.26 10.61
C LEU A 31 -8.86 -19.09 9.69
N VAL A 32 -8.61 -19.21 8.38
CA VAL A 32 -9.00 -18.22 7.37
C VAL A 32 -10.52 -18.00 7.38
N LEU A 33 -11.30 -19.10 7.39
CA LEU A 33 -12.76 -19.02 7.41
C LEU A 33 -13.30 -18.45 8.71
N ARG A 34 -12.70 -18.81 9.85
CA ARG A 34 -13.04 -18.21 11.14
C ARG A 34 -12.78 -16.71 11.15
N LEU A 35 -11.60 -16.27 10.71
CA LEU A 35 -11.26 -14.84 10.65
C LEU A 35 -12.20 -14.06 9.72
N ALA A 36 -12.60 -14.66 8.60
CA ALA A 36 -13.56 -14.05 7.68
C ALA A 36 -14.97 -13.95 8.27
N HIS A 37 -15.40 -14.99 9.00
CA HIS A 37 -16.71 -15.02 9.66
C HIS A 37 -16.77 -14.02 10.83
N ASP A 38 -15.77 -14.03 11.70
CA ASP A 38 -15.68 -13.14 12.87
C ASP A 38 -15.49 -11.67 12.44
N ASN A 39 -14.99 -11.42 11.22
CA ASN A 39 -14.71 -10.08 10.70
C ASN A 39 -15.23 -9.87 9.26
N PRO A 40 -16.55 -9.70 9.06
CA PRO A 40 -17.17 -9.61 7.72
C PRO A 40 -16.65 -8.46 6.84
N ARG A 41 -16.05 -7.42 7.44
CA ARG A 41 -15.47 -6.27 6.73
C ARG A 41 -14.04 -6.51 6.23
N TRP A 42 -13.40 -7.62 6.61
CA TRP A 42 -12.02 -7.88 6.25
C TRP A 42 -11.90 -8.52 4.87
N GLY A 43 -11.09 -7.91 4.00
CA GLY A 43 -10.70 -8.51 2.73
C GLY A 43 -9.56 -9.54 2.90
N HIS A 44 -9.35 -10.39 1.89
CA HIS A 44 -8.32 -11.43 1.89
C HIS A 44 -6.90 -10.93 2.22
N ARG A 45 -6.55 -9.69 1.81
CA ARG A 45 -5.25 -9.07 2.15
C ARG A 45 -5.10 -8.76 3.64
N ARG A 46 -6.18 -8.34 4.31
CA ARG A 46 -6.17 -8.05 5.74
C ARG A 46 -6.07 -9.35 6.54
N ILE A 47 -6.86 -10.36 6.18
CA ILE A 47 -6.80 -11.70 6.78
C ILE A 47 -5.40 -12.31 6.59
N HIS A 48 -4.81 -12.18 5.40
CA HIS A 48 -3.42 -12.57 5.15
C HIS A 48 -2.44 -11.86 6.10
N GLY A 49 -2.54 -10.53 6.26
CA GLY A 49 -1.66 -9.79 7.16
C GLY A 49 -1.74 -10.26 8.62
N GLU A 50 -2.93 -10.58 9.12
CA GLU A 50 -3.09 -11.15 10.46
C GLU A 50 -2.49 -12.56 10.55
N LEU A 51 -2.63 -13.38 9.51
CA LEU A 51 -2.02 -14.71 9.45
C LEU A 51 -0.50 -14.63 9.40
N THR A 52 0.07 -13.67 8.67
CA THR A 52 1.51 -13.40 8.67
C THR A 52 1.99 -12.98 10.05
N ARG A 53 1.21 -12.13 10.75
CA ARG A 53 1.51 -11.68 12.12
C ARG A 53 1.48 -12.83 13.13
N LEU A 54 0.62 -13.83 12.93
CA LEU A 54 0.57 -15.07 13.72
C LEU A 54 1.64 -16.10 13.31
N GLY A 55 2.54 -15.76 12.40
CA GLY A 55 3.66 -16.62 11.97
C GLY A 55 3.33 -17.59 10.84
N HIS A 56 2.15 -17.49 10.21
CA HIS A 56 1.79 -18.36 9.09
C HIS A 56 2.39 -17.85 7.78
N ARG A 57 3.21 -18.69 7.13
CA ARG A 57 3.77 -18.44 5.79
C ARG A 57 2.82 -18.94 4.71
N ILE A 58 1.85 -18.11 4.33
CA ILE A 58 0.94 -18.39 3.22
C ILE A 58 0.85 -17.18 2.29
N ALA A 59 0.65 -17.42 1.00
CA ALA A 59 0.43 -16.33 0.06
C ALA A 59 -0.97 -15.74 0.22
N ALA A 60 -1.14 -14.43 0.00
CA ALA A 60 -2.44 -13.78 -0.02
C ALA A 60 -3.39 -14.36 -1.08
N SER A 61 -2.85 -14.90 -2.18
CA SER A 61 -3.60 -15.61 -3.21
C SER A 61 -4.20 -16.93 -2.70
N THR A 62 -3.53 -17.63 -1.79
CA THR A 62 -4.05 -18.83 -1.13
C THR A 62 -5.23 -18.50 -0.22
N VAL A 63 -5.13 -17.41 0.54
CA VAL A 63 -6.26 -16.89 1.35
C VAL A 63 -7.45 -16.55 0.46
N TRP A 64 -7.21 -15.88 -0.68
CA TRP A 64 -8.26 -15.57 -1.65
C TRP A 64 -8.91 -16.84 -2.23
N LYS A 65 -8.11 -17.85 -2.63
CA LYS A 65 -8.62 -19.13 -3.14
C LYS A 65 -9.52 -19.84 -2.12
N ILE A 66 -9.10 -19.87 -0.84
CA ILE A 66 -9.88 -20.49 0.25
C ILE A 66 -11.22 -19.78 0.47
N LEU A 67 -11.23 -18.45 0.48
CA LEU A 67 -12.46 -17.67 0.64
C LEU A 67 -13.39 -17.87 -0.55
N ASN A 68 -12.85 -17.81 -1.77
CA ASN A 68 -13.61 -17.99 -3.00
C ASN A 68 -14.20 -19.40 -3.14
N SER A 69 -13.43 -20.44 -2.80
CA SER A 69 -13.93 -21.84 -2.80
C SER A 69 -15.00 -22.09 -1.75
N SER A 70 -15.11 -21.23 -0.74
CA SER A 70 -16.10 -21.32 0.33
C SER A 70 -17.28 -20.36 0.14
N GLY A 71 -17.41 -19.75 -1.05
CA GLY A 71 -18.48 -18.80 -1.37
C GLY A 71 -18.40 -17.45 -0.65
N ILE A 72 -17.29 -17.16 0.05
CA ILE A 72 -17.08 -15.87 0.70
C ILE A 72 -16.50 -14.92 -0.33
N HIS A 73 -17.38 -14.12 -0.93
CA HIS A 73 -16.98 -13.06 -1.83
C HIS A 73 -16.11 -12.03 -1.11
N PRO A 74 -15.12 -11.43 -1.81
CA PRO A 74 -14.26 -10.43 -1.21
C PRO A 74 -15.09 -9.34 -0.55
N ALA A 75 -14.76 -9.00 0.69
CA ALA A 75 -15.39 -7.89 1.42
C ALA A 75 -15.49 -6.68 0.48
N PRO A 76 -16.63 -5.97 0.47
CA PRO A 76 -16.85 -4.83 -0.41
C PRO A 76 -15.59 -3.95 -0.37
N ARG A 77 -14.97 -3.73 -1.53
CA ARG A 77 -13.86 -2.77 -1.62
C ARG A 77 -14.36 -1.50 -0.96
N ARG A 78 -13.64 -1.03 0.06
CA ARG A 78 -14.00 0.19 0.79
C ARG A 78 -14.44 1.22 -0.23
N THR A 79 -15.73 1.55 -0.26
CA THR A 79 -16.28 2.76 -0.85
C THR A 79 -15.80 3.92 0.03
N GLY A 80 -14.49 4.09 0.10
CA GLY A 80 -13.88 5.32 0.55
C GLY A 80 -13.95 6.32 -0.60
N PRO A 81 -13.91 7.63 -0.29
CA PRO A 81 -13.74 8.63 -1.33
C PRO A 81 -12.54 8.24 -2.20
N THR A 82 -12.73 8.26 -3.51
CA THR A 82 -11.62 8.14 -4.47
C THR A 82 -10.54 9.16 -4.12
N TRP A 83 -9.29 8.90 -4.50
CA TRP A 83 -8.21 9.84 -4.23
C TRP A 83 -8.52 11.25 -4.77
N LYS A 84 -9.22 11.32 -5.92
CA LYS A 84 -9.77 12.55 -6.47
C LYS A 84 -10.78 13.23 -5.54
N GLN A 85 -11.68 12.48 -4.90
CA GLN A 85 -12.64 13.02 -3.94
C GLN A 85 -11.98 13.46 -2.63
N VAL A 86 -10.96 12.73 -2.15
CA VAL A 86 -10.16 13.15 -0.99
C VAL A 86 -9.46 14.47 -1.28
N LEU A 87 -8.74 14.55 -2.41
CA LEU A 87 -8.05 15.77 -2.83
C LEU A 87 -9.03 16.91 -3.04
N ALA A 88 -10.14 16.69 -3.74
CA ALA A 88 -11.16 17.73 -3.96
C ALA A 88 -11.76 18.24 -2.64
N SER A 89 -12.05 17.34 -1.69
CA SER A 89 -12.63 17.74 -0.39
C SER A 89 -11.68 18.52 0.51
N GLN A 90 -10.36 18.40 0.29
CA GLN A 90 -9.33 19.08 1.09
C GLN A 90 -8.51 20.09 0.29
N ALA A 91 -8.80 20.30 -1.00
CA ALA A 91 -7.94 21.04 -1.92
C ALA A 91 -7.61 22.47 -1.45
N HIS A 92 -8.57 23.12 -0.81
CA HIS A 92 -8.43 24.49 -0.28
C HIS A 92 -7.50 24.57 0.94
N GLY A 93 -7.22 23.44 1.60
CA GLY A 93 -6.30 23.37 2.75
C GLY A 93 -4.97 22.68 2.44
N ILE A 94 -4.70 22.33 1.17
CA ILE A 94 -3.46 21.66 0.76
C ILE A 94 -2.58 22.65 0.00
N ILE A 95 -1.32 22.74 0.42
CA ILE A 95 -0.27 23.43 -0.30
C ILE A 95 0.83 22.42 -0.67
N ALA A 96 1.25 22.42 -1.93
CA ALA A 96 2.38 21.62 -2.38
C ALA A 96 3.63 22.51 -2.43
N ALA A 97 4.80 21.94 -2.15
CA ALA A 97 6.08 22.63 -2.25
C ALA A 97 6.98 21.88 -3.23
N ASP A 98 7.55 22.61 -4.18
CA ASP A 98 8.39 22.04 -5.24
C ASP A 98 9.54 23.00 -5.64
N PHE A 99 10.61 22.42 -6.20
CA PHE A 99 11.80 23.13 -6.66
C PHE A 99 11.92 23.08 -8.19
N PHE A 100 12.08 24.25 -8.80
CA PHE A 100 12.45 24.37 -10.22
C PHE A 100 13.92 24.81 -10.33
N HIS A 101 14.67 24.22 -11.26
CA HIS A 101 15.98 24.75 -11.61
C HIS A 101 15.88 25.69 -12.81
N ILE A 102 16.65 26.77 -12.75
CA ILE A 102 16.76 27.77 -13.81
C ILE A 102 18.23 27.82 -14.19
N ASP A 103 18.53 27.42 -15.42
CA ASP A 103 19.86 27.53 -15.99
C ASP A 103 20.01 28.90 -16.67
N THR A 104 20.98 29.67 -16.20
CA THR A 104 21.30 30.98 -16.79
C THR A 104 22.20 30.81 -18.01
N VAL A 105 22.19 31.80 -18.92
CA VAL A 105 23.06 31.83 -20.11
C VAL A 105 24.56 31.74 -19.75
N LEU A 106 24.93 32.17 -18.53
CA LEU A 106 26.29 32.08 -18.00
C LEU A 106 26.61 30.73 -17.33
N GLY A 107 25.78 29.70 -17.51
CA GLY A 107 26.00 28.35 -16.97
C GLY A 107 25.78 28.22 -15.46
N LYS A 108 25.21 29.23 -14.80
CA LYS A 108 24.84 29.15 -13.38
C LYS A 108 23.46 28.52 -13.25
N ARG A 109 23.34 27.50 -12.39
CA ARG A 109 22.06 26.92 -11.98
C ARG A 109 21.53 27.64 -10.74
N LEU A 110 20.29 28.08 -10.80
CA LEU A 110 19.51 28.61 -9.68
C LEU A 110 18.38 27.63 -9.36
N TYR A 111 17.97 27.57 -8.11
CA TYR A 111 16.83 26.80 -7.64
C TYR A 111 15.77 27.74 -7.10
N ALA A 112 14.57 27.67 -7.65
CA ALA A 112 13.40 28.42 -7.22
C ALA A 112 12.48 27.50 -6.42
N LEU A 113 12.17 27.87 -5.18
CA LEU A 113 11.17 27.18 -4.37
C LEU A 113 9.80 27.80 -4.65
N VAL A 114 8.83 26.97 -5.00
CA VAL A 114 7.46 27.39 -5.29
C VAL A 114 6.50 26.63 -4.39
N PHE A 115 5.55 27.35 -3.81
CA PHE A 115 4.41 26.79 -3.11
C PHE A 115 3.16 26.91 -3.98
N LEU A 116 2.47 25.80 -4.22
CA LEU A 116 1.27 25.77 -5.04
C LEU A 116 0.04 25.48 -4.18
N GLU A 117 -0.89 26.42 -4.14
CA GLU A 117 -2.22 26.18 -3.56
C GLU A 117 -2.97 25.15 -4.42
N HIS A 118 -3.34 24.00 -3.85
CA HIS A 118 -3.91 22.92 -4.65
C HIS A 118 -5.32 23.25 -5.16
N GLY A 119 -6.13 23.95 -4.37
CA GLY A 119 -7.51 24.33 -4.71
C GLY A 119 -7.60 25.41 -5.79
N THR A 120 -6.80 26.47 -5.67
CA THR A 120 -6.82 27.62 -6.61
C THR A 120 -5.82 27.48 -7.75
N ARG A 121 -4.89 26.52 -7.66
CA ARG A 121 -3.74 26.35 -8.55
C ARG A 121 -2.88 27.62 -8.67
N ARG A 122 -2.83 28.44 -7.61
CA ARG A 122 -2.03 29.65 -7.56
C ARG A 122 -0.61 29.34 -7.06
N PRO A 123 0.44 29.61 -7.87
CA PRO A 123 1.82 29.46 -7.44
C PRO A 123 2.31 30.69 -6.67
N HIS A 124 3.11 30.44 -5.64
CA HIS A 124 3.80 31.45 -4.84
C HIS A 124 5.29 31.14 -4.84
N ILE A 125 6.07 32.01 -5.49
CA ILE A 125 7.54 31.88 -5.48
C ILE A 125 8.03 32.35 -4.11
N ALA A 126 8.61 31.44 -3.34
CA ALA A 126 9.12 31.75 -2.01
C ALA A 126 10.50 32.41 -2.06
N GLY A 127 11.33 31.96 -3.00
CA GLY A 127 12.65 32.51 -3.21
C GLY A 127 13.44 31.73 -4.24
N VAL A 128 14.57 32.33 -4.66
CA VAL A 128 15.51 31.74 -5.60
C VAL A 128 16.90 31.74 -4.95
N THR A 129 17.61 30.62 -5.03
CA THR A 129 18.94 30.46 -4.44
C THR A 129 19.84 29.60 -5.33
N GLN A 130 21.15 29.81 -5.27
CA GLN A 130 22.13 28.90 -5.88
C GLN A 130 22.35 27.64 -5.02
N HIS A 131 22.03 27.74 -3.73
CA HIS A 131 22.34 26.73 -2.73
C HIS A 131 21.07 26.45 -1.90
N PRO A 132 20.19 25.53 -2.36
CA PRO A 132 18.95 25.20 -1.67
C PRO A 132 19.22 24.29 -0.47
N THR A 133 19.67 24.89 0.64
CA THR A 133 19.89 24.16 1.88
C THR A 133 18.58 23.89 2.62
N GLN A 134 18.58 22.92 3.52
CA GLN A 134 17.42 22.63 4.37
C GLN A 134 17.04 23.82 5.26
N GLU A 135 18.04 24.52 5.80
CA GLU A 135 17.83 25.72 6.63
C GLU A 135 17.15 26.84 5.84
N TRP A 136 17.63 27.12 4.63
CA TRP A 136 17.03 28.10 3.75
C TRP A 136 15.59 27.71 3.39
N THR A 137 15.35 26.45 3.03
CA THR A 137 14.00 25.93 2.71
C THR A 137 13.04 26.06 3.88
N THR A 138 13.52 25.74 5.10
CA THR A 138 12.75 25.89 6.34
C THR A 138 12.41 27.35 6.60
N GLN A 139 13.35 28.27 6.36
CA GLN A 139 13.10 29.70 6.51
C GLN A 139 12.07 30.20 5.49
N GLN A 140 12.12 29.73 4.24
CA GLN A 140 11.11 30.08 3.24
C GLN A 140 9.71 29.58 3.61
N ALA A 141 9.60 28.36 4.14
CA ALA A 141 8.32 27.84 4.64
C ALA A 141 7.78 28.67 5.83
N ARG A 142 8.65 29.13 6.72
CA ARG A 142 8.28 30.04 7.83
C ARG A 142 7.79 31.39 7.32
N ASN A 143 8.50 31.98 6.36
CA ASN A 143 8.12 33.25 5.74
C ASN A 143 6.72 33.15 5.10
N LEU A 144 6.46 32.06 4.37
CA LEU A 144 5.15 31.79 3.79
C LEU A 144 4.05 31.67 4.86
N THR A 145 4.32 30.93 5.93
CA THR A 145 3.36 30.76 7.04
C THR A 145 3.07 32.11 7.71
N ALA A 146 4.06 32.98 7.86
CA ALA A 146 3.88 34.33 8.38
C ALA A 146 3.05 35.22 7.44
N GLN A 147 3.21 35.07 6.12
CA GLN A 147 2.48 35.85 5.11
C GLN A 147 0.99 35.46 5.02
N PHE A 148 0.66 34.17 5.14
CA PHE A 148 -0.70 33.66 4.95
C PHE A 148 -1.43 33.30 6.26
N GLY A 149 -0.72 33.27 7.39
CA GLY A 149 -1.25 32.86 8.69
C GLY A 149 -1.38 31.33 8.83
N THR A 150 -1.22 30.82 10.05
CA THR A 150 -1.20 29.37 10.38
C THR A 150 -2.50 28.62 10.03
N HIS A 151 -3.60 29.34 9.81
CA HIS A 151 -4.93 28.77 9.57
C HIS A 151 -5.24 28.50 8.11
N SER A 152 -4.38 28.95 7.18
CA SER A 152 -4.68 28.93 5.74
C SER A 152 -4.33 27.60 5.06
N PHE A 153 -3.37 26.84 5.62
CA PHE A 153 -2.92 25.57 5.04
C PHE A 153 -2.81 24.49 6.12
N ARG A 154 -3.46 23.34 5.89
CA ARG A 154 -3.50 22.21 6.84
C ARG A 154 -2.49 21.12 6.50
N PHE A 155 -2.06 21.03 5.23
CA PHE A 155 -1.13 20.01 4.77
C PHE A 155 -0.11 20.60 3.80
N LEU A 156 1.18 20.36 4.08
CA LEU A 156 2.29 20.58 3.15
C LEU A 156 2.66 19.24 2.52
N LEU A 157 2.68 19.16 1.20
CA LEU A 157 3.20 18.02 0.45
C LEU A 157 4.55 18.42 -0.16
N PRO A 158 5.68 18.06 0.48
CA PRO A 158 6.97 18.12 -0.20
C PRO A 158 6.96 17.08 -1.30
N ASP A 159 7.34 17.49 -2.50
CA ASP A 159 7.59 16.51 -3.54
C ASP A 159 8.79 15.64 -3.15
N ARG A 160 8.65 14.33 -3.29
CA ARG A 160 9.70 13.35 -3.02
C ARG A 160 10.14 12.76 -4.35
N ASP A 161 10.55 13.62 -5.26
CA ASP A 161 11.23 13.20 -6.46
C ASP A 161 12.57 12.59 -6.08
N GLY A 162 12.66 11.26 -6.26
CA GLY A 162 13.84 10.43 -6.04
C GLY A 162 15.00 10.72 -7.01
N ASN A 163 15.11 11.93 -7.54
CA ASN A 163 16.19 12.37 -8.42
C ASN A 163 17.08 13.45 -7.78
N ASN A 164 16.88 13.80 -6.51
CA ASN A 164 17.71 14.72 -5.73
C ASN A 164 18.61 14.00 -4.70
N SER A 165 19.04 12.77 -4.99
CA SER A 165 19.80 11.94 -4.04
C SER A 165 21.33 12.09 -4.12
N SER A 166 21.86 13.29 -4.38
CA SER A 166 23.31 13.49 -4.28
C SER A 166 23.77 14.88 -3.80
N THR A 167 22.92 15.68 -3.15
CA THR A 167 23.39 16.94 -2.56
C THR A 167 22.65 17.28 -1.27
N PHE A 168 22.75 16.35 -0.31
CA PHE A 168 22.54 16.60 1.11
C PHE A 168 23.55 15.78 1.90
N ASP A 169 24.83 16.07 1.64
CA ASP A 169 25.94 15.80 2.56
C ASP A 169 26.73 17.12 2.71
#